data_AF-A0A4Q1EY90-F1
#
_entry.id   AF-A0A4Q1EY90-F1
#
_cell.length_a   1.000
_cell.length_b   1.000
_cell.length_c   1.000
_cell.angle_alpha   90.00
_cell.angle_beta   90.00
_cell.angle_gamma   90.00
#
_symmetry.space_group_name_H-M   'P 1'
#
loop_
_entity.id
_entity.type
_entity.pdbx_description
1 polymer ?
#
loop_
_entity_poly.entity_id
_entity_poly.type
_entity_poly.pdbx_seq_one_letter_code
_entity_poly.pdbx_strand_id
1 'polypeptide(L)'
;MENDYENFLQEYNLFQANREILQNRIFDNFENEIELERLQRIFNEYQNLDVKIRLAFGIREIRLNNFFVSDKENDLKLCHLLYYKLADLWFAYETYIKFYTETVGASKNKIEWIDSIIHLNYAESIEISRSLELIQEKLNEIYSIQAKRELLIEYLDYSLENSISGQRRRLTEIIQKVENLQFNLTNNEILTIIYAVRNNFVHNGETTVVPEIFGYQNKVELLKILYPYLALFTLKISNLTFTRV
;
A
#
# COMPACT_ATOMS: atom_id res chain seq x y z
N MET A 1 -1.89 8.91 -14.37
CA MET A 1 -2.11 7.46 -14.52
C MET A 1 -1.16 6.81 -15.52
N GLU A 2 -0.98 7.32 -16.74
CA GLU A 2 0.02 6.76 -17.69
C GLU A 2 1.47 6.87 -17.17
N ASN A 3 1.90 8.04 -16.70
CA ASN A 3 3.24 8.20 -16.10
C ASN A 3 3.44 7.39 -14.81
N ASP A 4 2.38 7.16 -14.02
CA ASP A 4 2.46 6.30 -12.83
C ASP A 4 2.65 4.82 -13.24
N TYR A 5 2.06 4.42 -14.38
CA TYR A 5 2.15 3.06 -14.91
C TYR A 5 3.55 2.71 -15.42
N GLU A 6 4.24 3.64 -16.09
CA GLU A 6 5.62 3.45 -16.53
C GLU A 6 6.58 3.23 -15.34
N ASN A 7 6.42 4.01 -14.27
CA ASN A 7 7.20 3.84 -13.04
C ASN A 7 6.91 2.49 -12.35
N PHE A 8 5.65 2.02 -12.33
CA PHE A 8 5.35 0.69 -11.80
C PHE A 8 5.96 -0.42 -12.65
N LEU A 9 5.90 -0.29 -13.97
CA LEU A 9 6.39 -1.31 -14.87
C LEU A 9 7.90 -1.52 -14.72
N GLN A 10 8.67 -0.43 -14.59
CA GLN A 10 10.11 -0.53 -14.35
C GLN A 10 10.43 -1.27 -13.04
N GLU A 11 9.81 -0.87 -11.94
CA GLU A 11 10.02 -1.50 -10.63
C GLU A 11 9.53 -2.94 -10.59
N TYR A 12 8.44 -3.23 -11.29
CA TYR A 12 7.91 -4.59 -11.41
C TYR A 12 8.80 -5.48 -12.27
N ASN A 13 9.40 -4.97 -13.34
CA ASN A 13 10.35 -5.72 -14.15
C ASN A 13 11.61 -6.08 -13.35
N LEU A 14 12.11 -5.15 -12.52
CA LEU A 14 13.21 -5.43 -11.60
C LEU A 14 12.80 -6.49 -10.57
N PHE A 15 11.59 -6.38 -10.01
CA PHE A 15 11.04 -7.37 -9.11
C PHE A 15 10.94 -8.77 -9.75
N GLN A 16 10.53 -8.87 -11.01
CA GLN A 16 10.53 -10.14 -11.73
C GLN A 16 11.94 -10.68 -11.98
N ALA A 17 12.90 -9.83 -12.36
CA ALA A 17 14.28 -10.25 -12.59
C ALA A 17 14.94 -10.82 -11.32
N ASN A 18 14.63 -10.24 -10.15
CA ASN A 18 15.10 -10.74 -8.86
C ASN A 18 14.68 -12.19 -8.58
N ARG A 19 13.52 -12.62 -9.08
CA ARG A 19 13.07 -14.01 -8.96
C ARG A 19 14.01 -14.97 -9.68
N GLU A 20 14.42 -14.64 -10.90
CA GLU A 20 15.36 -15.46 -11.68
C GLU A 20 16.73 -15.52 -10.99
N ILE A 21 17.20 -14.39 -10.46
CA ILE A 21 18.44 -14.33 -9.66
C ILE A 21 18.36 -15.27 -8.46
N LEU A 22 17.24 -15.26 -7.73
CA LEU A 22 17.06 -16.13 -6.56
C LEU A 22 17.04 -17.62 -6.93
N GLN A 23 16.40 -17.97 -8.05
CA GLN A 23 16.41 -19.34 -8.55
C GLN A 23 17.83 -19.80 -8.88
N ASN A 24 18.61 -18.97 -9.58
CA ASN A 24 19.99 -19.29 -9.89
C ASN A 24 20.83 -19.47 -8.62
N ARG A 25 20.66 -18.61 -7.61
CA ARG A 25 21.37 -18.75 -6.34
C ARG A 25 21.00 -20.02 -5.58
N ILE A 26 19.75 -20.47 -5.65
CA ILE A 26 19.33 -21.76 -5.10
C ILE A 26 20.08 -22.90 -5.79
N PHE A 27 20.19 -22.86 -7.12
CA PHE A 27 20.95 -23.86 -7.87
C PHE A 27 22.44 -23.82 -7.52
N ASP A 28 23.04 -22.64 -7.41
CA ASP A 28 24.48 -22.49 -7.11
C ASP A 28 24.86 -22.94 -5.69
N ASN A 29 23.90 -22.97 -4.75
CA ASN A 29 24.12 -23.35 -3.35
C ASN A 29 23.61 -24.75 -3.01
N PHE A 30 23.40 -25.63 -4.00
CA PHE A 30 22.83 -26.96 -3.78
C PHE A 30 23.63 -27.84 -2.80
N GLU A 31 24.94 -27.61 -2.66
CA GLU A 31 25.82 -28.36 -1.75
C GLU A 31 25.86 -27.79 -0.32
N ASN A 32 25.38 -26.57 -0.09
CA ASN A 32 25.33 -25.94 1.23
C ASN A 32 23.91 -26.04 1.80
N GLU A 33 23.61 -27.12 2.52
CA GLU A 33 22.27 -27.41 3.03
C GLU A 33 21.65 -26.27 3.85
N ILE A 34 22.44 -25.60 4.69
CA ILE A 34 21.96 -24.49 5.55
C ILE A 34 21.55 -23.29 4.70
N GLU A 35 22.40 -22.90 3.75
CA GLU A 35 22.12 -21.77 2.86
C GLU A 35 20.99 -22.09 1.87
N LEU A 36 20.95 -23.32 1.37
CA LEU A 36 19.88 -23.81 0.51
C LEU A 36 18.52 -23.71 1.21
N GLU A 37 18.43 -24.16 2.46
CA GLU A 37 17.19 -24.07 3.25
C GLU A 37 16.77 -22.60 3.45
N ARG A 38 17.72 -21.71 3.76
CA ARG A 38 17.47 -20.27 3.88
C ARG A 38 16.92 -19.67 2.58
N LEU A 39 17.59 -19.92 1.45
CA LEU A 39 17.20 -19.40 0.15
C LEU A 39 15.83 -19.94 -0.30
N GLN A 40 15.50 -21.19 0.01
CA GLN A 40 14.18 -21.77 -0.27
C GLN A 40 13.07 -21.10 0.54
N ARG A 41 13.29 -20.81 1.84
CA ARG A 41 12.31 -20.05 2.64
C ARG A 41 12.07 -18.66 2.07
N ILE A 42 13.16 -17.95 1.73
CA ILE A 42 13.09 -16.63 1.09
C ILE A 42 12.34 -16.70 -0.24
N PHE A 43 12.62 -17.70 -1.08
CA PHE A 43 11.96 -17.89 -2.37
C PHE A 43 10.46 -18.15 -2.23
N ASN A 44 10.04 -18.94 -1.25
CA ASN A 44 8.62 -19.20 -0.99
C ASN A 44 7.88 -17.90 -0.62
N GLU A 45 8.44 -17.06 0.25
CA GLU A 45 7.84 -15.77 0.61
C GLU A 45 7.85 -14.79 -0.58
N TYR A 46 8.94 -14.76 -1.36
CA TYR A 46 9.04 -13.93 -2.56
C TYR A 46 8.01 -14.33 -3.64
N GLN A 47 7.79 -15.64 -3.81
CA GLN A 47 6.77 -16.17 -4.72
C GLN A 47 5.35 -15.83 -4.25
N ASN A 48 5.08 -15.93 -2.94
CA ASN A 48 3.79 -15.50 -2.39
C ASN A 48 3.54 -14.01 -2.61
N LEU A 49 4.59 -13.18 -2.44
CA LEU A 49 4.54 -11.75 -2.70
C LEU A 49 4.25 -11.46 -4.19
N ASP A 50 4.93 -12.14 -5.12
CA ASP A 50 4.66 -12.04 -6.56
C ASP A 50 3.18 -12.31 -6.89
N VAL A 51 2.62 -13.40 -6.36
CA VAL A 51 1.21 -13.73 -6.56
C VAL A 51 0.30 -12.59 -6.09
N LYS A 52 0.57 -12.01 -4.91
CA LYS A 52 -0.25 -10.91 -4.37
C LYS A 52 -0.13 -9.63 -5.19
N ILE A 53 1.07 -9.26 -5.63
CA ILE A 53 1.30 -8.10 -6.50
C ILE A 53 0.56 -8.28 -7.84
N ARG A 54 0.64 -9.48 -8.44
CA ARG A 54 -0.08 -9.79 -9.69
C ARG A 54 -1.59 -9.72 -9.54
N LEU A 55 -2.15 -10.14 -8.40
CA LEU A 55 -3.58 -9.98 -8.12
C LEU A 55 -3.96 -8.50 -8.04
N ALA A 56 -3.20 -7.70 -7.28
CA ALA A 56 -3.45 -6.26 -7.12
C ALA A 56 -3.41 -5.49 -8.46
N PHE A 57 -2.48 -5.83 -9.35
CA PHE A 57 -2.33 -5.19 -10.67
C PHE A 57 -3.19 -5.81 -11.77
N GLY A 58 -3.59 -7.08 -11.60
CA GLY A 58 -4.32 -7.86 -12.61
C GLY A 58 -5.78 -7.46 -12.75
N ILE A 59 -6.40 -6.88 -11.72
CA ILE A 59 -7.79 -6.42 -11.78
C ILE A 59 -7.86 -5.17 -12.68
N ARG A 60 -8.33 -5.34 -13.91
CA ARG A 60 -8.52 -4.22 -14.85
C ARG A 60 -9.92 -3.64 -14.81
N GLU A 61 -10.91 -4.48 -14.53
CA GLU A 61 -12.30 -4.11 -14.43
C GLU A 61 -13.03 -4.97 -13.41
N ILE A 62 -14.14 -4.46 -12.88
CA ILE A 62 -15.12 -5.23 -12.12
C ILE A 62 -16.39 -5.31 -12.94
N ARG A 63 -16.97 -6.49 -13.08
CA ARG A 63 -18.30 -6.67 -13.65
C ARG A 63 -19.21 -7.14 -12.53
N LEU A 64 -20.16 -6.29 -12.14
CA LEU A 64 -21.12 -6.61 -11.09
C LEU A 64 -22.30 -7.38 -11.69
N ASN A 65 -22.85 -8.28 -10.89
CA ASN A 65 -24.03 -9.02 -11.27
C ASN A 65 -25.27 -8.20 -10.88
N ASN A 66 -26.00 -7.74 -11.90
CA ASN A 66 -27.18 -6.89 -11.74
C ASN A 66 -28.37 -7.55 -11.05
N PHE A 67 -28.33 -8.88 -10.86
CA PHE A 67 -29.29 -9.59 -10.04
C PHE A 67 -29.12 -9.31 -8.54
N PHE A 68 -27.90 -8.98 -8.09
CA PHE A 68 -27.57 -8.83 -6.67
C PHE A 68 -27.24 -7.39 -6.27
N VAL A 69 -26.79 -6.56 -7.22
CA VAL A 69 -26.40 -5.17 -6.97
C VAL A 69 -26.87 -4.34 -8.16
N SER A 70 -27.47 -3.16 -7.92
CA SER A 70 -27.76 -2.22 -9.00
C SER A 70 -26.49 -1.88 -9.78
N ASP A 71 -26.62 -1.69 -11.09
CA ASP A 71 -25.49 -1.31 -11.94
C ASP A 71 -24.75 -0.10 -11.34
N LYS A 72 -23.43 -0.25 -11.18
CA LYS A 72 -22.56 0.87 -10.81
C LYS A 72 -21.97 1.43 -12.09
N GLU A 73 -22.24 2.69 -12.38
CA GLU A 73 -21.71 3.37 -13.55
C GLU A 73 -20.55 4.31 -13.19
N ASN A 74 -19.71 4.59 -14.19
CA ASN A 74 -18.71 5.66 -14.16
C ASN A 74 -17.82 5.63 -12.89
N ASP A 75 -17.74 6.76 -12.19
CA ASP A 75 -16.90 6.96 -11.01
C ASP A 75 -17.27 6.02 -9.85
N LEU A 76 -18.51 5.55 -9.75
CA LEU A 76 -18.91 4.59 -8.72
C LEU A 76 -18.26 3.22 -8.96
N LYS A 77 -18.19 2.80 -10.23
CA LYS A 77 -17.48 1.59 -10.66
C LYS A 77 -15.98 1.73 -10.44
N LEU A 78 -15.43 2.90 -10.77
CA LEU A 78 -14.01 3.20 -10.55
C LEU A 78 -13.65 3.21 -9.06
N CYS A 79 -14.47 3.82 -8.21
CA CYS A 79 -14.32 3.84 -6.76
C CYS A 79 -14.24 2.40 -6.23
N HIS A 80 -15.17 1.55 -6.65
CA HIS A 80 -15.20 0.14 -6.25
C HIS A 80 -13.94 -0.61 -6.70
N LEU A 81 -13.52 -0.42 -7.95
CA LEU A 81 -12.29 -0.99 -8.49
C LEU A 81 -11.07 -0.58 -7.68
N LEU A 82 -10.95 0.70 -7.34
CA LEU A 82 -9.82 1.23 -6.59
C LEU A 82 -9.77 0.69 -5.15
N TYR A 83 -10.92 0.48 -4.49
CA TYR A 83 -10.96 -0.19 -3.18
C TYR A 83 -10.41 -1.61 -3.23
N TYR A 84 -10.85 -2.43 -4.20
CA TYR A 84 -10.33 -3.80 -4.36
C TYR A 84 -8.82 -3.79 -4.63
N LYS A 85 -8.38 -2.93 -5.54
CA LYS A 85 -6.96 -2.77 -5.83
C LYS A 85 -6.15 -2.39 -4.60
N LEU A 86 -6.62 -1.41 -3.81
CA LEU A 86 -5.94 -0.97 -2.60
C LEU A 86 -5.91 -2.11 -1.55
N ALA A 87 -7.00 -2.86 -1.40
CA ALA A 87 -7.09 -3.97 -0.47
C ALA A 87 -6.14 -5.12 -0.84
N ASP A 88 -6.12 -5.55 -2.11
CA ASP A 88 -5.19 -6.58 -2.59
C ASP A 88 -3.74 -6.15 -2.48
N LEU A 89 -3.47 -4.89 -2.75
CA LEU A 89 -2.13 -4.33 -2.61
C LEU A 89 -1.68 -4.22 -1.16
N TRP A 90 -2.61 -3.95 -0.24
CA TRP A 90 -2.32 -4.03 1.19
C TRP A 90 -1.95 -5.45 1.61
N PHE A 91 -2.65 -6.48 1.11
CA PHE A 91 -2.27 -7.87 1.35
C PHE A 91 -0.88 -8.21 0.74
N ALA A 92 -0.52 -7.60 -0.39
CA ALA A 92 0.85 -7.71 -0.92
C ALA A 92 1.87 -7.09 0.03
N TYR A 93 1.60 -5.90 0.57
CA TYR A 93 2.44 -5.26 1.58
C TYR A 93 2.59 -6.11 2.87
N GLU A 94 1.51 -6.73 3.36
CA GLU A 94 1.59 -7.67 4.49
C GLU A 94 2.44 -8.91 4.17
N THR A 95 2.43 -9.36 2.91
CA THR A 95 3.28 -10.47 2.45
C THR A 95 4.74 -10.03 2.32
N TYR A 96 4.99 -8.79 1.89
CA TYR A 96 6.33 -8.20 1.90
C TYR A 96 6.94 -8.21 3.31
N ILE A 97 6.17 -7.92 4.36
CA ILE A 97 6.65 -7.97 5.74
C ILE A 97 7.21 -9.36 6.09
N LYS A 98 6.58 -10.44 5.62
CA LYS A 98 7.05 -11.81 5.82
C LYS A 98 8.36 -12.06 5.06
N PHE A 99 8.41 -11.68 3.78
CA PHE A 99 9.63 -11.74 2.97
C PHE A 99 10.79 -10.98 3.62
N TYR A 100 10.54 -9.78 4.14
CA TYR A 100 11.52 -8.98 4.86
C TYR A 100 12.01 -9.69 6.13
N THR A 101 11.10 -10.27 6.91
CA THR A 101 11.40 -11.02 8.14
C THR A 101 12.34 -12.19 7.84
N GLU A 102 12.02 -12.99 6.83
CA GLU A 102 12.83 -14.14 6.42
C GLU A 102 14.19 -13.73 5.85
N THR A 103 14.26 -12.59 5.15
CA THR A 103 15.51 -12.12 4.54
C THR A 103 16.46 -11.50 5.54
N VAL A 104 15.96 -10.65 6.44
CA VAL A 104 16.78 -9.84 7.37
C VAL A 104 16.88 -10.48 8.76
N GLY A 105 16.09 -11.51 9.05
CA GLY A 105 16.06 -12.16 10.37
C GLY A 105 15.45 -11.27 11.46
N ALA A 106 14.59 -10.33 11.08
CA ALA A 106 13.92 -9.45 12.05
C ALA A 106 13.02 -10.25 12.99
N SER A 107 12.99 -9.90 14.29
CA SER A 107 12.16 -10.63 15.25
C SER A 107 10.66 -10.48 14.93
N LYS A 108 9.92 -11.59 14.89
CA LYS A 108 8.49 -11.68 14.55
C LYS A 108 7.56 -10.76 15.36
N ASN A 109 8.00 -10.22 16.49
CA ASN A 109 7.13 -9.55 17.46
C ASN A 109 6.98 -8.03 17.28
N LYS A 110 7.62 -7.40 16.29
CA LYS A 110 7.61 -5.92 16.18
C LYS A 110 7.57 -5.33 14.78
N ILE A 111 7.17 -6.08 13.75
CA ILE A 111 6.85 -5.45 12.46
C ILE A 111 5.39 -5.01 12.50
N GLU A 112 5.07 -4.21 13.51
CA GLU A 112 3.86 -3.38 13.49
C GLU A 112 4.21 -2.23 12.57
N TRP A 113 3.96 -2.42 11.26
CA TRP A 113 4.37 -1.49 10.21
C TRP A 113 5.90 -1.54 10.05
N ILE A 114 6.44 -1.19 8.88
CA ILE A 114 7.87 -0.98 8.78
C ILE A 114 8.26 -0.06 9.95
N ASP A 115 9.06 -0.54 10.89
CA ASP A 115 9.36 0.24 12.08
C ASP A 115 10.18 1.48 11.67
N SER A 116 10.35 2.45 12.55
CA SER A 116 11.13 3.65 12.24
C SER A 116 12.58 3.33 11.82
N ILE A 117 13.15 2.20 12.23
CA ILE A 117 14.55 1.79 11.94
C ILE A 117 14.66 1.17 10.54
N ILE A 118 13.70 0.35 10.15
CA ILE A 118 13.58 -0.21 8.81
C ILE A 118 13.19 0.92 7.84
N HIS A 119 12.28 1.81 8.25
CA HIS A 119 11.99 3.03 7.52
C HIS A 119 13.22 3.92 7.41
N LEU A 120 14.11 4.04 8.39
CA LEU A 120 15.34 4.84 8.21
C LEU A 120 16.21 4.29 7.08
N ASN A 121 16.45 2.98 7.05
CA ASN A 121 17.27 2.34 6.00
C ASN A 121 16.66 2.45 4.59
N TYR A 122 15.33 2.57 4.48
CA TYR A 122 14.64 2.67 3.19
C TYR A 122 14.17 4.09 2.86
N ALA A 123 13.91 4.95 3.83
CA ALA A 123 13.50 6.34 3.62
C ALA A 123 14.65 7.18 3.07
N GLU A 124 15.91 6.77 3.31
CA GLU A 124 17.08 7.36 2.66
C GLU A 124 17.19 7.00 1.16
N SER A 125 16.43 6.01 0.66
CA SER A 125 16.35 5.79 -0.79
C SER A 125 15.69 7.01 -1.44
N ILE A 126 16.42 7.59 -2.40
CA ILE A 126 15.97 8.76 -3.18
C ILE A 126 14.63 8.47 -3.86
N GLU A 127 14.39 7.22 -4.23
CA GLU A 127 13.18 6.80 -4.87
C GLU A 127 11.97 6.75 -3.93
N ILE A 128 12.14 6.30 -2.69
CA ILE A 128 11.08 6.30 -1.68
C ILE A 128 10.78 7.74 -1.25
N SER A 129 11.81 8.56 -1.05
CA SER A 129 11.65 10.00 -0.78
C SER A 129 10.88 10.71 -1.88
N ARG A 130 11.23 10.51 -3.15
CA ARG A 130 10.46 11.08 -4.29
C ARG A 130 9.03 10.59 -4.33
N SER A 131 8.79 9.31 -4.04
CA SER A 131 7.43 8.76 -3.99
C SER A 131 6.59 9.42 -2.89
N LEU A 132 7.23 9.72 -1.75
CA LEU A 132 6.63 10.43 -0.63
C LEU A 132 6.34 11.90 -0.99
N GLU A 133 7.29 12.61 -1.59
CA GLU A 133 7.09 13.99 -2.06
C GLU A 133 5.90 14.08 -3.02
N LEU A 134 5.82 13.18 -4.01
CA LEU A 134 4.74 13.17 -4.98
C LEU A 134 3.35 12.94 -4.35
N ILE A 135 3.23 12.08 -3.34
CA ILE A 135 1.94 11.90 -2.65
C ILE A 135 1.59 13.13 -1.81
N GLN A 136 2.56 13.74 -1.14
CA GLN A 136 2.33 14.95 -0.35
C GLN A 136 1.89 16.12 -1.25
N GLU A 137 2.51 16.29 -2.41
CA GLU A 137 2.10 17.27 -3.43
C GLU A 137 0.66 17.04 -3.89
N LYS A 138 0.30 15.80 -4.26
CA LYS A 138 -1.07 15.47 -4.70
C LYS A 138 -2.10 15.66 -3.59
N LEU A 139 -1.78 15.30 -2.35
CA LEU A 139 -2.67 15.55 -1.19
C LEU A 139 -2.85 17.05 -0.99
N ASN A 140 -1.78 17.83 -1.03
CA ASN A 140 -1.83 19.28 -0.87
C ASN A 140 -2.60 19.96 -2.03
N GLU A 141 -2.43 19.51 -3.27
CA GLU A 141 -3.16 20.02 -4.43
C GLU A 141 -4.68 19.89 -4.25
N ILE A 142 -5.16 18.73 -3.79
CA ILE A 142 -6.60 18.47 -3.64
C ILE A 142 -7.16 19.07 -2.34
N TYR A 143 -6.45 18.91 -1.23
CA TYR A 143 -6.97 19.18 0.12
C TYR A 143 -6.44 20.49 0.73
N SER A 144 -5.75 21.33 -0.04
CA SER A 144 -5.54 22.75 0.33
C SER A 144 -6.84 23.55 0.26
N ILE A 145 -7.80 23.11 -0.55
CA ILE A 145 -9.16 23.68 -0.64
C ILE A 145 -9.93 23.36 0.64
N GLN A 146 -10.41 24.39 1.34
CA GLN A 146 -11.07 24.24 2.65
C GLN A 146 -12.21 23.22 2.64
N ALA A 147 -13.16 23.34 1.71
CA ALA A 147 -14.30 22.42 1.66
C ALA A 147 -13.88 20.96 1.45
N LYS A 148 -12.88 20.70 0.58
CA LYS A 148 -12.35 19.35 0.35
C LYS A 148 -11.62 18.82 1.59
N ARG A 149 -10.89 19.70 2.29
CA ARG A 149 -10.17 19.38 3.51
C ARG A 149 -11.10 18.98 4.65
N GLU A 150 -12.17 19.73 4.87
CA GLU A 150 -13.19 19.44 5.88
C GLU A 150 -13.79 18.04 5.65
N LEU A 151 -14.14 17.72 4.40
CA LEU A 151 -14.62 16.38 4.03
C LEU A 151 -13.58 15.28 4.30
N LEU A 152 -12.30 15.53 4.03
CA LEU A 152 -11.22 14.58 4.34
C LEU A 152 -11.09 14.36 5.84
N ILE A 153 -11.13 15.44 6.64
CA ILE A 153 -11.07 15.35 8.11
C ILE A 153 -12.23 14.50 8.63
N GLU A 154 -13.45 14.78 8.20
CA GLU A 154 -14.64 14.01 8.60
C GLU A 154 -14.53 12.53 8.21
N TYR A 155 -13.94 12.23 7.05
CA TYR A 155 -13.69 10.85 6.64
C TYR A 155 -12.61 10.16 7.48
N LEU A 156 -11.56 10.88 7.86
CA LEU A 156 -10.53 10.38 8.77
C LEU A 156 -11.07 10.19 10.18
N ASP A 157 -11.99 11.04 10.64
CA ASP A 157 -12.72 10.86 11.89
C ASP A 157 -13.61 9.63 11.87
N TYR A 158 -14.37 9.41 10.78
CA TYR A 158 -15.09 8.16 10.57
C TYR A 158 -14.15 6.95 10.65
N SER A 159 -12.96 7.05 10.05
CA SER A 159 -11.96 5.99 10.11
C SER A 159 -11.41 5.80 11.53
N LEU A 160 -11.22 6.89 12.28
CA LEU A 160 -10.76 6.89 13.67
C LEU A 160 -11.76 6.18 14.58
N GLU A 161 -13.07 6.44 14.42
CA GLU A 161 -14.13 5.78 15.18
C GLU A 161 -14.10 4.26 15.03
N ASN A 162 -13.80 3.78 13.83
CA ASN A 162 -13.74 2.36 13.50
C ASN A 162 -12.35 1.71 13.73
N SER A 163 -11.41 2.45 14.30
CA SER A 163 -10.02 2.00 14.52
C SER A 163 -9.76 1.49 15.94
N ILE A 164 -8.77 0.59 16.08
CA ILE A 164 -8.26 0.10 17.38
C ILE A 164 -7.10 0.97 17.93
N SER A 165 -6.86 0.87 19.25
CA SER A 165 -5.93 1.69 20.06
C SER A 165 -4.73 2.32 19.33
N GLY A 166 -3.79 1.52 18.81
CA GLY A 166 -2.56 2.02 18.20
C GLY A 166 -2.74 2.74 16.86
N GLN A 167 -3.80 2.41 16.12
CA GLN A 167 -4.20 3.12 14.90
C GLN A 167 -4.86 4.46 15.25
N ARG A 168 -5.67 4.50 16.32
CA ARG A 168 -6.37 5.71 16.74
C ARG A 168 -5.41 6.86 17.02
N ARG A 169 -4.36 6.63 17.81
CA ARG A 169 -3.36 7.66 18.14
C ARG A 169 -2.75 8.28 16.87
N ARG A 170 -2.32 7.44 15.91
CA ARG A 170 -1.71 7.91 14.66
C ARG A 170 -2.70 8.68 13.80
N LEU A 171 -3.95 8.21 13.70
CA LEU A 171 -4.99 8.94 12.98
C LEU A 171 -5.27 10.31 13.61
N THR A 172 -5.32 10.42 14.94
CA THR A 172 -5.46 11.72 15.62
C THR A 172 -4.34 12.69 15.27
N GLU A 173 -3.08 12.23 15.25
CA GLU A 173 -1.93 13.05 14.86
C GLU A 173 -2.02 13.49 13.38
N ILE A 174 -2.45 12.59 12.48
CA ILE A 174 -2.64 12.88 11.06
C ILE A 174 -3.75 13.91 10.85
N ILE A 175 -4.89 13.76 11.54
CA ILE A 175 -6.01 14.70 11.45
C ILE A 175 -5.56 16.10 11.86
N GLN A 176 -4.84 16.24 12.98
CA GLN A 176 -4.29 17.52 13.43
C GLN A 176 -3.35 18.14 12.40
N LYS A 177 -2.52 17.35 11.71
CA LYS A 177 -1.68 17.85 10.63
C LYS A 177 -2.49 18.35 9.44
N VAL A 178 -3.50 17.58 9.02
CA VAL A 178 -4.39 17.97 7.92
C VAL A 178 -5.14 19.27 8.26
N GLU A 179 -5.70 19.38 9.46
CA GLU A 179 -6.34 20.61 9.98
C GLU A 179 -5.44 21.84 9.85
N ASN A 180 -4.15 21.69 10.16
CA ASN A 180 -3.14 22.75 10.13
C ASN A 180 -2.47 22.93 8.76
N LEU A 181 -2.99 22.35 7.68
CA LEU A 181 -2.42 22.39 6.32
C LEU A 181 -0.99 21.82 6.22
N GLN A 182 -0.65 20.88 7.08
CA GLN A 182 0.65 20.23 7.13
C GLN A 182 0.60 18.88 6.41
N PHE A 183 0.74 18.90 5.07
CA PHE A 183 0.79 17.66 4.27
C PHE A 183 2.16 16.99 4.23
N ASN A 184 3.11 17.38 5.08
CA ASN A 184 4.41 16.73 5.25
C ASN A 184 4.30 15.41 6.06
N LEU A 185 3.45 14.51 5.58
CA LEU A 185 3.19 13.22 6.21
C LEU A 185 4.35 12.25 5.98
N THR A 186 4.73 11.50 7.01
CA THR A 186 5.70 10.42 6.92
C THR A 186 5.14 9.20 6.19
N ASN A 187 6.01 8.28 5.73
CA ASN A 187 5.56 7.02 5.13
C ASN A 187 4.61 6.24 6.06
N ASN A 188 4.90 6.20 7.37
CA ASN A 188 4.05 5.53 8.36
C ASN A 188 2.67 6.18 8.45
N GLU A 189 2.59 7.51 8.39
CA GLU A 189 1.32 8.23 8.41
C GLU A 189 0.50 7.97 7.13
N ILE A 190 1.13 8.00 5.96
CA ILE A 190 0.45 7.65 4.70
C ILE A 190 -0.05 6.21 4.74
N LEU A 191 0.80 5.25 5.15
CA LEU A 191 0.39 3.86 5.31
C LEU A 191 -0.77 3.76 6.31
N THR A 192 -0.76 4.53 7.39
CA THR A 192 -1.84 4.53 8.40
C THR A 192 -3.17 4.91 7.78
N ILE A 193 -3.21 5.95 6.92
CA ILE A 193 -4.41 6.32 6.15
C ILE A 193 -4.83 5.15 5.26
N ILE A 194 -3.90 4.55 4.52
CA ILE A 194 -4.18 3.45 3.58
C ILE A 194 -4.81 2.25 4.29
N TYR A 195 -4.25 1.84 5.41
CA TYR A 195 -4.80 0.77 6.22
C TYR A 195 -6.17 1.10 6.78
N ALA A 196 -6.40 2.35 7.21
CA ALA A 196 -7.68 2.78 7.73
C ALA A 196 -8.77 2.68 6.67
N VAL A 197 -8.50 3.23 5.48
CA VAL A 197 -9.36 3.14 4.29
C VAL A 197 -9.64 1.66 3.94
N ARG A 198 -8.59 0.84 3.89
CA ARG A 198 -8.72 -0.60 3.61
C ARG A 198 -9.55 -1.30 4.68
N ASN A 199 -9.31 -1.04 5.95
CA ASN A 199 -10.00 -1.73 7.04
C ASN A 199 -11.47 -1.38 7.09
N ASN A 200 -11.82 -0.11 6.83
CA ASN A 200 -13.21 0.26 6.74
C ASN A 200 -13.92 -0.49 5.62
N PHE A 201 -13.29 -0.58 4.44
CA PHE A 201 -13.83 -1.33 3.30
C PHE A 201 -13.93 -2.85 3.58
N VAL A 202 -12.89 -3.46 4.15
CA VAL A 202 -12.83 -4.92 4.32
C VAL A 202 -13.61 -5.40 5.55
N HIS A 203 -13.60 -4.66 6.65
CA HIS A 203 -14.10 -5.12 7.95
C HIS A 203 -15.30 -4.33 8.47
N ASN A 204 -15.41 -3.04 8.15
CA ASN A 204 -16.46 -2.18 8.73
C ASN A 204 -17.62 -1.92 7.76
N GLY A 205 -17.66 -2.62 6.62
CA GLY A 205 -18.75 -2.52 5.65
C GLY A 205 -18.79 -1.19 4.91
N GLU A 206 -17.68 -0.45 4.84
CA GLU A 206 -17.59 0.74 4.01
C GLU A 206 -17.89 0.37 2.55
N THR A 207 -18.74 1.16 1.90
CA THR A 207 -19.08 0.95 0.50
C THR A 207 -18.68 2.17 -0.31
N THR A 208 -18.91 2.13 -1.62
CA THR A 208 -18.68 3.29 -2.48
C THR A 208 -19.50 4.52 -2.04
N VAL A 209 -20.64 4.33 -1.36
CA VAL A 209 -21.53 5.41 -0.91
C VAL A 209 -21.47 5.70 0.60
N VAL A 210 -20.93 4.81 1.42
CA VAL A 210 -20.81 5.00 2.89
C VAL A 210 -19.35 5.26 3.27
N PRO A 211 -18.99 6.26 4.09
CA PRO A 211 -19.89 7.27 4.62
C PRO A 211 -20.31 8.24 3.52
N GLU A 212 -21.57 8.67 3.58
CA GLU A 212 -22.18 9.54 2.56
C GLU A 212 -21.47 10.90 2.50
N ILE A 213 -20.99 11.36 3.66
CA ILE A 213 -20.36 12.66 3.83
C ILE A 213 -19.14 12.85 2.91
N PHE A 214 -18.30 11.82 2.75
CA PHE A 214 -17.13 11.91 1.89
C PHE A 214 -17.48 11.67 0.41
N GLY A 215 -18.58 10.99 0.11
CA GLY A 215 -19.04 10.75 -1.26
C GLY A 215 -18.06 9.92 -2.12
N TYR A 216 -18.56 9.29 -3.18
CA TYR A 216 -17.70 8.43 -4.03
C TYR A 216 -16.65 9.25 -4.81
N GLN A 217 -16.91 10.51 -5.13
CA GLN A 217 -15.98 11.35 -5.89
C GLN A 217 -14.71 11.67 -5.09
N ASN A 218 -14.84 12.10 -3.83
CA ASN A 218 -13.66 12.35 -2.98
C ASN A 218 -12.94 11.05 -2.63
N LYS A 219 -13.67 9.93 -2.47
CA LYS A 219 -13.04 8.60 -2.35
C LYS A 219 -12.21 8.26 -3.57
N VAL A 220 -12.72 8.48 -4.79
CA VAL A 220 -11.95 8.25 -6.01
C VAL A 220 -10.69 9.11 -6.05
N GLU A 221 -10.78 10.39 -5.70
CA GLU A 221 -9.64 11.30 -5.61
C GLU A 221 -8.59 10.78 -4.62
N LEU A 222 -9.01 10.44 -3.39
CA LEU A 222 -8.12 9.87 -2.37
C LEU A 222 -7.47 8.56 -2.83
N LEU A 223 -8.28 7.61 -3.32
CA LEU A 223 -7.80 6.30 -3.72
C LEU A 223 -6.85 6.37 -4.93
N LYS A 224 -7.06 7.32 -5.86
CA LYS A 224 -6.13 7.59 -6.98
C LYS A 224 -4.76 8.09 -6.51
N ILE A 225 -4.66 8.59 -5.28
CA ILE A 225 -3.39 9.00 -4.67
C ILE A 225 -2.78 7.82 -3.89
N LEU A 226 -3.59 7.18 -3.05
CA LEU A 226 -3.15 6.12 -2.14
C LEU A 226 -2.69 4.84 -2.86
N TYR A 227 -3.43 4.38 -3.87
CA TYR A 227 -3.11 3.15 -4.59
C TYR A 227 -1.75 3.24 -5.31
N PRO A 228 -1.46 4.29 -6.11
CA PRO A 228 -0.16 4.45 -6.74
C PRO A 228 1.01 4.47 -5.76
N TYR A 229 0.85 5.18 -4.65
CA TYR A 229 1.88 5.27 -3.63
C TYR A 229 2.19 3.91 -3.03
N LEU A 230 1.18 3.16 -2.56
CA LEU A 230 1.40 1.84 -1.98
C LEU A 230 2.04 0.88 -2.99
N ALA A 231 1.68 1.01 -4.28
CA ALA A 231 2.16 0.12 -5.33
C ALA A 231 3.66 0.30 -5.53
N LEU A 232 4.06 1.56 -5.72
CA LEU A 232 5.45 1.93 -5.89
C LEU A 232 6.26 1.62 -4.64
N PHE A 233 5.73 1.99 -3.47
CA PHE A 233 6.37 1.75 -2.19
C PHE A 233 6.64 0.26 -1.98
N THR A 234 5.62 -0.60 -2.18
CA THR A 234 5.73 -2.06 -2.00
C THR A 234 6.75 -2.68 -2.97
N LEU A 235 6.77 -2.27 -4.24
CA LEU A 235 7.77 -2.76 -5.20
C LEU A 235 9.19 -2.34 -4.81
N LYS A 236 9.38 -1.06 -4.49
CA LYS A 236 10.70 -0.50 -4.16
C LYS A 236 11.29 -1.15 -2.91
N ILE A 237 10.53 -1.22 -1.82
CA ILE A 237 11.02 -1.87 -0.58
C ILE A 237 11.32 -3.35 -0.80
N SER A 238 10.58 -4.03 -1.68
CA SER A 238 10.83 -5.43 -2.04
C SER A 238 12.14 -5.57 -2.81
N ASN A 239 12.37 -4.72 -3.81
CA ASN A 239 13.61 -4.68 -4.59
C ASN A 239 14.82 -4.35 -3.71
N LEU A 240 14.69 -3.36 -2.82
CA LEU A 240 15.76 -3.00 -1.88
C LEU A 240 16.03 -4.13 -0.88
N THR A 241 15.00 -4.78 -0.35
CA THR A 241 15.16 -5.93 0.56
C THR A 241 15.87 -7.09 -0.15
N PHE A 242 15.57 -7.31 -1.43
CA PHE A 242 16.21 -8.36 -2.23
C PHE A 242 17.73 -8.23 -2.31
N THR A 243 18.28 -7.01 -2.30
CA THR A 243 19.74 -6.78 -2.29
C THR A 243 20.46 -7.37 -1.06
N ARG A 244 19.71 -7.79 -0.04
CA ARG A 244 20.20 -8.40 1.19
C ARG A 244 20.06 -9.93 1.22
N VAL A 245 19.40 -10.52 0.22
CA VAL A 245 19.35 -11.97 0.03
C VAL A 245 20.76 -12.42 -0.27
#